data_AF-A0A3N2BDJ1-F1
#
_entry.id   AF-A0A3N2BDJ1-F1
#
_cell.length_a   1.000
_cell.length_b   1.000
_cell.length_c   1.000
_cell.angle_alpha   90.00
_cell.angle_beta   90.00
_cell.angle_gamma   90.00
#
_symmetry.space_group_name_H-M   'P 1'
#
loop_
_entity.id
_entity.type
_entity.pdbx_description
1 polymer ?
#
loop_
_entity_poly.entity_id
_entity_poly.type
_entity_poly.pdbx_seq_one_letter_code
_entity_poly.pdbx_strand_id
1 'polypeptide(L)'
;MMRRLIAGSAGLLLILSACAGPDDGEETPPTPEPTTPSPTDGTDDVDQDDGGEDADGAAPDEGAGGDGDGDGDGTEDGAGEAARTDVPPDVMLSAEALGGAEPRDEDDAVVPWRLPEACEMAAPAAESMRTVVQGSGELEAQVGVHQTAVFADAGAATAAADELIAALNACEDAETESTAYLVEPIDVGAQGHGLITDFYGAIEGGEEVEAVMGTYLAMTRRGSVVTLVSAEGGEGIVDTTRVDVVERLGAAWDLLCGYTDEGC
;
A
#
# COMPACT_ATOMS: atom_id res chain seq x y z
N MET A 1 6.47 -23.57 -52.63
CA MET A 1 7.93 -23.81 -52.56
C MET A 1 8.34 -23.49 -51.14
N MET A 2 8.63 -24.54 -50.33
CA MET A 2 9.93 -24.78 -49.65
C MET A 2 10.28 -23.69 -48.61
N ARG A 3 10.53 -23.95 -47.33
CA ARG A 3 10.92 -25.19 -46.61
C ARG A 3 10.66 -24.96 -45.12
N ARG A 4 10.14 -25.99 -44.44
CA ARG A 4 10.17 -26.15 -42.98
C ARG A 4 11.62 -26.23 -42.49
N LEU A 5 11.91 -25.60 -41.35
CA LEU A 5 13.08 -25.92 -40.51
C LEU A 5 12.56 -26.28 -39.11
N ILE A 6 12.76 -27.55 -38.79
CA ILE A 6 12.63 -28.18 -37.48
C ILE A 6 14.08 -28.39 -37.01
N ALA A 7 14.43 -27.88 -35.83
CA ALA A 7 15.60 -28.26 -35.02
C ALA A 7 15.44 -27.51 -33.68
N GLY A 8 15.63 -28.07 -32.51
CA GLY A 8 16.07 -29.40 -32.12
C GLY A 8 16.20 -29.36 -30.60
N SER A 9 15.61 -30.36 -29.94
CA SER A 9 15.65 -30.54 -28.49
C SER A 9 17.06 -30.88 -28.01
N ALA A 10 17.53 -30.16 -27.00
CA ALA A 10 18.54 -30.60 -26.02
C ALA A 10 17.99 -30.11 -24.67
N GLY A 11 17.57 -30.94 -23.71
CA GLY A 11 18.22 -32.16 -23.26
C GLY A 11 19.25 -31.81 -22.18
N LEU A 12 18.86 -31.02 -21.17
CA LEU A 12 19.69 -30.76 -20.00
C LEU A 12 19.21 -31.63 -18.84
N LEU A 13 19.98 -32.68 -18.60
CA LEU A 13 19.88 -33.64 -17.52
C LEU A 13 20.64 -33.05 -16.32
N LEU A 14 19.94 -32.54 -15.31
CA LEU A 14 20.56 -32.15 -14.03
C LEU A 14 20.49 -33.32 -13.05
N ILE A 15 21.68 -33.68 -12.57
CA ILE A 15 21.99 -34.85 -11.76
C ILE A 15 21.62 -34.55 -10.30
N LEU A 16 20.67 -35.33 -9.76
CA LEU A 16 20.41 -35.47 -8.33
C LEU A 16 21.66 -36.07 -7.65
N SER A 17 22.36 -35.27 -6.86
CA SER A 17 23.43 -35.74 -5.99
C SER A 17 22.92 -35.75 -4.54
N ALA A 18 22.54 -36.94 -4.08
CA ALA A 18 22.21 -37.21 -2.69
C ALA A 18 23.50 -37.27 -1.86
N CYS A 19 23.59 -36.45 -0.82
CA CYS A 19 24.54 -36.61 0.27
C CYS A 19 23.74 -36.87 1.55
N ALA A 20 23.95 -38.06 2.12
CA ALA A 20 23.38 -38.51 3.37
C ALA A 20 24.40 -38.33 4.51
N GLY A 21 23.89 -37.89 5.67
CA GLY A 21 24.45 -38.13 7.01
C GLY A 21 24.82 -36.85 7.80
N PRO A 22 25.00 -36.93 9.13
CA PRO A 22 24.39 -37.83 10.12
C PRO A 22 23.52 -37.08 11.16
N ASP A 23 22.72 -37.88 11.86
CA ASP A 23 22.05 -37.64 13.14
C ASP A 23 22.97 -36.94 14.16
N ASP A 24 22.57 -35.77 14.66
CA ASP A 24 23.11 -35.16 15.87
C ASP A 24 21.97 -34.44 16.64
N GLY A 25 21.56 -35.05 17.75
CA GLY A 25 21.17 -34.32 18.96
C GLY A 25 19.75 -33.74 19.03
N GLU A 26 18.80 -34.57 19.48
CA GLU A 26 17.67 -34.11 20.28
C GLU A 26 18.17 -33.34 21.51
N GLU A 27 17.93 -32.02 21.58
CA GLU A 27 17.72 -31.31 22.84
C GLU A 27 16.36 -30.63 22.78
N THR A 28 15.38 -31.28 23.41
CA THR A 28 14.02 -30.76 23.62
C THR A 28 14.10 -29.53 24.53
N PRO A 29 13.65 -28.34 24.10
CA PRO A 29 13.50 -27.22 25.02
C PRO A 29 12.39 -27.52 26.04
N PRO A 30 12.51 -27.06 27.30
CA PRO A 30 11.47 -27.29 28.32
C PRO A 30 10.15 -26.63 27.89
N THR A 31 9.07 -27.41 27.97
CA THR A 31 7.69 -26.95 27.83
C THR A 31 7.42 -25.80 28.81
N PRO A 32 7.03 -24.59 28.36
CA PRO A 32 6.53 -23.57 29.27
C PRO A 32 5.20 -24.02 29.86
N GLU A 33 5.07 -23.92 31.19
CA GLU A 33 3.84 -24.21 31.92
C GLU A 33 2.71 -23.27 31.44
N PRO A 34 1.46 -23.76 31.32
CA PRO A 34 0.34 -22.88 31.00
C PRO A 34 0.05 -21.96 32.18
N THR A 35 0.36 -20.68 32.04
CA THR A 35 -0.11 -19.64 32.96
C THR A 35 -1.61 -19.43 32.74
N THR A 36 -2.41 -19.90 33.70
CA THR A 36 -3.86 -19.66 33.77
C THR A 36 -4.12 -18.17 34.00
N PRO A 37 -4.81 -17.44 33.10
CA PRO A 37 -5.32 -16.12 33.44
C PRO A 37 -6.48 -16.27 34.43
N SER A 38 -6.42 -15.51 35.54
CA SER A 38 -7.55 -15.35 36.45
C SER A 38 -8.63 -14.46 35.81
N PRO A 39 -9.92 -14.77 35.95
CA PRO A 39 -10.99 -13.90 35.50
C PRO A 39 -11.12 -12.72 36.48
N THR A 40 -10.94 -11.49 35.98
CA THR A 40 -11.42 -10.29 36.67
C THR A 40 -12.86 -10.02 36.24
N ASP A 41 -13.77 -10.36 37.14
CA ASP A 41 -15.12 -9.80 37.23
C ASP A 41 -15.03 -8.27 37.28
N GLY A 42 -15.75 -7.59 36.39
CA GLY A 42 -15.78 -6.14 36.27
C GLY A 42 -17.05 -5.73 35.56
N THR A 43 -18.18 -5.85 36.25
CA THR A 43 -19.46 -5.25 35.90
C THR A 43 -19.39 -3.75 36.15
N ASP A 44 -19.43 -2.93 35.10
CA ASP A 44 -19.81 -1.53 35.20
C ASP A 44 -20.95 -1.26 34.22
N ASP A 45 -22.16 -1.37 34.78
CA ASP A 45 -23.39 -0.74 34.31
C ASP A 45 -23.14 0.77 34.15
N VAL A 46 -23.37 1.30 32.95
CA VAL A 46 -23.58 2.73 32.75
C VAL A 46 -24.96 2.90 32.13
N ASP A 47 -25.90 3.34 32.98
CA ASP A 47 -27.16 3.96 32.62
C ASP A 47 -26.92 5.05 31.55
N GLN A 48 -27.54 4.90 30.38
CA GLN A 48 -27.68 5.98 29.42
C GLN A 48 -29.15 6.40 29.34
N ASP A 49 -29.39 7.52 30.01
CA ASP A 49 -30.65 8.25 30.14
C ASP A 49 -31.06 8.82 28.77
N ASP A 50 -32.12 8.26 28.19
CA ASP A 50 -32.83 8.81 27.03
C ASP A 50 -33.84 9.87 27.51
N GLY A 51 -33.55 11.14 27.26
CA GLY A 51 -34.48 12.22 27.53
C GLY A 51 -34.09 13.53 26.84
N GLY A 52 -34.98 14.08 26.02
CA GLY A 52 -34.97 15.52 25.73
C GLY A 52 -35.45 15.93 24.35
N GLU A 53 -36.76 16.15 24.25
CA GLU A 53 -37.54 16.72 23.16
C GLU A 53 -37.04 18.08 22.61
N ASP A 54 -37.33 18.28 21.31
CA ASP A 54 -37.84 19.47 20.62
C ASP A 54 -37.48 20.90 21.10
N ALA A 55 -36.96 21.71 20.18
CA ALA A 55 -37.31 23.13 20.10
C ALA A 55 -37.12 23.73 18.69
N ASP A 56 -38.26 24.09 18.11
CA ASP A 56 -38.47 25.14 17.10
C ASP A 56 -37.68 26.44 17.38
N GLY A 57 -37.28 27.15 16.31
CA GLY A 57 -37.41 28.61 16.31
C GLY A 57 -36.31 29.45 15.64
N ALA A 58 -36.76 30.14 14.58
CA ALA A 58 -36.43 31.53 14.22
C ALA A 58 -35.12 31.88 13.46
N ALA A 59 -35.27 32.12 12.16
CA ALA A 59 -34.73 33.33 11.49
C ALA A 59 -35.72 34.51 11.74
N PRO A 60 -35.42 35.80 11.45
CA PRO A 60 -34.28 36.40 10.71
C PRO A 60 -33.64 37.62 11.41
N ASP A 61 -32.57 38.20 10.85
CA ASP A 61 -32.31 39.65 10.99
C ASP A 61 -31.43 40.20 9.86
N GLU A 62 -31.93 41.25 9.20
CA GLU A 62 -31.23 42.06 8.19
C GLU A 62 -30.52 43.21 8.90
N GLY A 63 -29.19 43.29 8.78
CA GLY A 63 -28.37 44.39 9.30
C GLY A 63 -27.51 45.02 8.20
N ALA A 64 -27.91 46.21 7.77
CA ALA A 64 -27.24 47.03 6.76
C ALA A 64 -26.01 47.81 7.29
N GLY A 65 -25.09 48.13 6.38
CA GLY A 65 -24.41 49.43 6.34
C GLY A 65 -23.05 49.52 7.01
N GLY A 66 -21.98 49.43 6.20
CA GLY A 66 -20.63 49.77 6.59
C GLY A 66 -19.78 50.13 5.37
N ASP A 67 -19.96 51.34 4.83
CA ASP A 67 -19.03 51.95 3.89
C ASP A 67 -17.73 52.28 4.63
N GLY A 68 -16.74 51.40 4.49
CA GLY A 68 -15.37 51.62 4.92
C GLY A 68 -14.47 51.73 3.68
N ASP A 69 -14.25 52.96 3.22
CA ASP A 69 -13.17 53.32 2.32
C ASP A 69 -11.82 53.05 3.01
N GLY A 70 -11.33 51.82 2.84
CA GLY A 70 -9.99 51.39 3.20
C GLY A 70 -9.16 51.20 1.95
N ASP A 71 -8.54 52.29 1.47
CA ASP A 71 -7.37 52.25 0.58
C ASP A 71 -6.21 51.55 1.32
N GLY A 72 -6.21 50.23 1.22
CA GLY A 72 -5.13 49.33 1.62
C GLY A 72 -4.53 48.70 0.38
N ASP A 73 -3.71 49.48 -0.32
CA ASP A 73 -2.74 49.00 -1.30
C ASP A 73 -1.79 48.01 -0.62
N GLY A 74 -1.98 46.74 -0.94
CA GLY A 74 -1.29 45.62 -0.32
C GLY A 74 -1.87 44.28 -0.74
N THR A 75 -2.27 44.15 -2.01
CA THR A 75 -2.33 42.83 -2.64
C THR A 75 -0.88 42.38 -2.81
N GLU A 76 -0.32 41.82 -1.74
CA GLU A 76 0.59 40.70 -1.94
C GLU A 76 -0.27 39.66 -2.63
N ASP A 77 -0.17 39.63 -3.96
CA ASP A 77 -0.46 38.44 -4.75
C ASP A 77 0.33 37.34 -4.07
N GLY A 78 -0.31 36.65 -3.13
CA GLY A 78 0.04 35.30 -2.77
C GLY A 78 -0.15 34.51 -4.05
N ALA A 79 0.87 34.55 -4.91
CA ALA A 79 1.02 33.60 -5.98
C ALA A 79 0.95 32.26 -5.27
N GLY A 80 -0.23 31.61 -5.34
CA GLY A 80 -0.41 30.26 -4.85
C GLY A 80 0.78 29.47 -5.36
N GLU A 81 1.54 28.90 -4.44
CA GLU A 81 2.72 28.11 -4.78
C GLU A 81 2.25 27.12 -5.85
N ALA A 82 2.85 27.20 -7.04
CA ALA A 82 2.37 26.43 -8.18
C ALA A 82 2.40 24.95 -7.78
N ALA A 83 1.27 24.25 -7.95
CA ALA A 83 1.14 22.85 -7.58
C ALA A 83 2.33 22.05 -8.15
N ARG A 84 2.95 21.24 -7.29
CA ARG A 84 4.12 20.43 -7.67
C ARG A 84 3.70 19.40 -8.73
N THR A 85 4.39 19.40 -9.87
CA THR A 85 4.09 18.51 -11.03
C THR A 85 5.12 17.39 -11.23
N ASP A 86 6.22 17.42 -10.49
CA ASP A 86 7.28 16.41 -10.52
C ASP A 86 7.29 15.52 -9.25
N VAL A 87 8.01 14.39 -9.29
CA VAL A 87 8.26 13.49 -8.15
C VAL A 87 9.75 13.53 -7.80
N PRO A 88 10.20 14.47 -6.95
CA PRO A 88 11.61 14.58 -6.59
C PRO A 88 12.04 13.45 -5.62
N PRO A 89 13.34 13.16 -5.48
CA PRO A 89 13.80 12.05 -4.64
C PRO A 89 13.41 12.15 -3.16
N ASP A 90 13.23 13.37 -2.63
CA ASP A 90 12.86 13.62 -1.23
C ASP A 90 11.41 13.22 -0.89
N VAL A 91 10.57 12.95 -1.89
CA VAL A 91 9.23 12.38 -1.66
C VAL A 91 9.23 10.85 -1.64
N MET A 92 10.39 10.22 -1.81
CA MET A 92 10.52 8.77 -1.74
C MET A 92 11.02 8.31 -0.37
N LEU A 93 10.46 7.21 0.12
CA LEU A 93 10.97 6.50 1.28
C LEU A 93 12.48 6.20 1.16
N SER A 94 13.18 6.31 2.30
CA SER A 94 14.59 5.97 2.40
C SER A 94 14.83 4.47 2.23
N ALA A 95 16.09 4.08 2.04
CA ALA A 95 16.46 2.67 1.97
C ALA A 95 16.04 1.91 3.23
N GLU A 96 16.31 2.47 4.41
CA GLU A 96 15.99 1.88 5.71
C GLU A 96 14.48 1.66 5.87
N ALA A 97 13.66 2.63 5.45
CA ALA A 97 12.21 2.51 5.50
C ALA A 97 11.66 1.38 4.60
N LEU A 98 12.36 1.07 3.49
CA LEU A 98 12.01 0.00 2.57
C LEU A 98 12.69 -1.35 2.88
N GLY A 99 13.34 -1.51 4.04
CA GLY A 99 13.97 -2.77 4.46
C GLY A 99 15.50 -2.82 4.36
N GLY A 100 16.15 -1.74 3.93
CA GLY A 100 17.57 -1.42 4.16
C GLY A 100 18.63 -2.26 3.45
N ALA A 101 18.27 -3.37 2.79
CA ALA A 101 19.22 -4.23 2.08
C ALA A 101 19.48 -3.72 0.66
N GLU A 102 20.75 -3.47 0.31
CA GLU A 102 21.18 -3.18 -1.07
C GLU A 102 20.85 -4.35 -2.03
N PRO A 103 20.68 -4.09 -3.34
CA PRO A 103 20.81 -2.81 -4.04
C PRO A 103 19.58 -1.91 -3.90
N ARG A 104 19.76 -0.62 -4.19
CA ARG A 104 18.68 0.33 -4.41
C ARG A 104 18.64 0.73 -5.89
N ASP A 105 17.50 0.52 -6.52
CA ASP A 105 17.23 0.94 -7.89
C ASP A 105 16.18 2.06 -7.89
N GLU A 106 16.44 3.13 -8.66
CA GLU A 106 15.51 4.25 -8.84
C GLU A 106 15.30 4.53 -10.34
N ASP A 107 14.05 4.80 -10.71
CA ASP A 107 13.64 5.12 -12.07
C ASP A 107 12.57 6.24 -12.05
N ASP A 108 12.62 7.16 -13.01
CA ASP A 108 11.71 8.31 -13.13
C ASP A 108 10.78 8.25 -14.36
N ALA A 109 10.71 7.10 -15.03
CA ALA A 109 9.77 6.86 -16.10
C ALA A 109 8.37 6.55 -15.56
N VAL A 110 7.35 6.98 -16.32
CA VAL A 110 5.97 6.56 -16.10
C VAL A 110 5.81 5.12 -16.60
N VAL A 111 5.74 4.19 -15.65
CA VAL A 111 5.65 2.75 -15.88
C VAL A 111 4.34 2.20 -15.29
N PRO A 112 3.92 0.98 -15.66
CA PRO A 112 2.85 0.28 -14.93
C PRO A 112 3.09 0.26 -13.42
N TRP A 113 2.00 0.29 -12.66
CA TRP A 113 2.05 -0.04 -11.24
C TRP A 113 2.57 -1.46 -11.07
N ARG A 114 3.43 -1.67 -10.07
CA ARG A 114 3.92 -2.98 -9.68
C ARG A 114 2.83 -3.73 -8.93
N LEU A 115 2.02 -4.43 -9.71
CA LEU A 115 0.96 -5.30 -9.24
C LEU A 115 1.33 -6.76 -9.52
N PRO A 116 0.72 -7.72 -8.81
CA PRO A 116 0.79 -9.11 -9.20
C PRO A 116 0.34 -9.30 -10.66
N GLU A 117 0.93 -10.28 -11.35
CA GLU A 117 0.64 -10.56 -12.78
C GLU A 117 -0.86 -10.79 -13.03
N ALA A 118 -1.57 -11.36 -12.05
CA ALA A 118 -3.00 -11.61 -12.10
C ALA A 118 -3.86 -10.35 -12.35
N CYS A 119 -3.34 -9.17 -12.01
CA CYS A 119 -4.03 -7.90 -12.11
C CYS A 119 -3.11 -6.79 -12.64
N GLU A 120 -2.21 -7.17 -13.54
CA GLU A 120 -1.41 -6.18 -14.26
C GLU A 120 -2.31 -5.15 -14.96
N MET A 121 -1.87 -3.89 -14.95
CA MET A 121 -2.58 -2.80 -15.62
C MET A 121 -1.60 -1.98 -16.47
N ALA A 122 -2.14 -1.22 -17.42
CA ALA A 122 -1.33 -0.31 -18.21
C ALA A 122 -0.71 0.79 -17.35
N ALA A 123 0.36 1.42 -17.85
CA ALA A 123 0.93 2.61 -17.22
C ALA A 123 -0.14 3.71 -17.08
N PRO A 124 -0.20 4.41 -15.94
CA PRO A 124 -1.17 5.47 -15.72
C PRO A 124 -0.88 6.67 -16.62
N ALA A 125 -1.90 7.50 -16.87
CA ALA A 125 -1.74 8.78 -17.56
C ALA A 125 -1.17 9.87 -16.63
N ALA A 126 -0.10 9.54 -15.89
CA ALA A 126 0.59 10.45 -14.99
C ALA A 126 1.50 11.43 -15.75
N GLU A 127 1.68 12.63 -15.20
CA GLU A 127 2.62 13.62 -15.74
C GLU A 127 4.06 13.28 -15.36
N SER A 128 4.24 12.74 -14.16
CA SER A 128 5.52 12.24 -13.66
C SER A 128 5.30 11.06 -12.72
N MET A 129 6.28 10.18 -12.65
CA MET A 129 6.29 9.05 -11.73
C MET A 129 7.73 8.82 -11.26
N ARG A 130 7.90 8.33 -10.04
CA ARG A 130 9.17 7.76 -9.58
C ARG A 130 8.91 6.41 -8.95
N THR A 131 9.77 5.46 -9.28
CA THR A 131 9.80 4.12 -8.70
C THR A 131 11.11 3.94 -7.96
N VAL A 132 11.02 3.42 -6.73
CA VAL A 132 12.15 2.97 -5.93
C VAL A 132 11.95 1.49 -5.61
N VAL A 133 12.99 0.71 -5.82
CA VAL A 133 13.06 -0.71 -5.45
C VAL A 133 14.27 -0.90 -4.53
N GLN A 134 14.06 -1.55 -3.39
CA GLN A 134 15.07 -1.82 -2.38
C GLN A 134 15.20 -3.33 -2.16
N GLY A 135 16.40 -3.85 -2.40
CA GLY A 135 16.72 -5.27 -2.30
C GLY A 135 16.64 -6.00 -3.64
N SER A 136 17.29 -7.16 -3.72
CA SER A 136 17.38 -7.99 -4.93
C SER A 136 16.44 -9.20 -4.93
N GLY A 137 15.84 -9.52 -3.79
CA GLY A 137 15.07 -10.76 -3.60
C GLY A 137 15.95 -12.02 -3.52
N GLU A 138 17.28 -11.87 -3.50
CA GLU A 138 18.18 -13.02 -3.37
C GLU A 138 17.97 -13.73 -2.03
N LEU A 139 18.02 -15.07 -2.08
CA LEU A 139 17.81 -15.93 -0.90
C LEU A 139 16.48 -15.66 -0.19
N GLU A 140 15.42 -15.41 -0.96
CA GLU A 140 14.07 -15.20 -0.43
C GLU A 140 14.02 -13.97 0.50
N ALA A 141 14.92 -12.99 0.28
CA ALA A 141 14.83 -11.71 0.95
C ALA A 141 13.62 -10.92 0.43
N GLN A 142 13.01 -10.13 1.30
CA GLN A 142 11.96 -9.19 0.92
C GLN A 142 12.53 -8.06 0.06
N VAL A 143 11.75 -7.62 -0.92
CA VAL A 143 12.02 -6.45 -1.77
C VAL A 143 11.01 -5.37 -1.43
N GLY A 144 11.48 -4.22 -0.97
CA GLY A 144 10.63 -3.06 -0.73
C GLY A 144 10.43 -2.26 -2.01
N VAL A 145 9.19 -1.91 -2.33
CA VAL A 145 8.87 -1.05 -3.49
C VAL A 145 8.11 0.18 -3.02
N HIS A 146 8.42 1.32 -3.63
CA HIS A 146 7.64 2.54 -3.52
C HIS A 146 7.49 3.19 -4.89
N GLN A 147 6.24 3.36 -5.35
CA GLN A 147 5.90 4.09 -6.56
C GLN A 147 5.04 5.30 -6.21
N THR A 148 5.39 6.47 -6.73
CA THR A 148 4.61 7.69 -6.58
C THR A 148 4.38 8.31 -7.94
N ALA A 149 3.14 8.69 -8.25
CA ALA A 149 2.74 9.27 -9.53
C ALA A 149 1.95 10.56 -9.34
N VAL A 150 2.32 11.60 -10.07
CA VAL A 150 1.64 12.91 -10.08
C VAL A 150 0.75 13.01 -11.31
N PHE A 151 -0.47 13.46 -11.11
CA PHE A 151 -1.47 13.67 -12.14
C PHE A 151 -1.74 15.17 -12.33
N ALA A 152 -2.41 15.51 -13.42
CA ALA A 152 -2.70 16.90 -13.77
C ALA A 152 -3.44 17.67 -12.67
N ASP A 153 -4.31 17.00 -11.93
CA ASP A 153 -5.07 17.57 -10.81
C ASP A 153 -5.61 16.48 -9.87
N ALA A 154 -6.27 16.90 -8.80
CA ALA A 154 -6.86 16.02 -7.80
C ALA A 154 -7.98 15.11 -8.36
N GLY A 155 -8.71 15.54 -9.39
CA GLY A 155 -9.73 14.74 -10.04
C GLY A 155 -9.12 13.63 -10.90
N ALA A 156 -8.07 13.94 -11.65
CA ALA A 156 -7.29 12.96 -12.40
C ALA A 156 -6.63 11.93 -11.48
N ALA A 157 -6.08 12.36 -10.34
CA ALA A 157 -5.53 11.47 -9.33
C ALA A 157 -6.60 10.58 -8.69
N THR A 158 -7.81 11.09 -8.43
CA THR A 158 -8.94 10.29 -7.94
C THR A 158 -9.34 9.23 -8.95
N ALA A 159 -9.49 9.58 -10.23
CA ALA A 159 -9.82 8.62 -11.27
C ALA A 159 -8.75 7.53 -11.41
N ALA A 160 -7.47 7.90 -11.37
CA ALA A 160 -6.38 6.94 -11.41
C ALA A 160 -6.33 6.03 -10.17
N ALA A 161 -6.62 6.56 -8.98
CA ALA A 161 -6.75 5.75 -7.77
C ALA A 161 -7.94 4.78 -7.86
N ASP A 162 -9.09 5.22 -8.38
CA ASP A 162 -10.25 4.35 -8.59
C ASP A 162 -9.96 3.24 -9.60
N GLU A 163 -9.24 3.55 -10.68
CA GLU A 163 -8.77 2.56 -11.66
C GLU A 163 -7.81 1.55 -11.03
N LEU A 164 -6.87 2.01 -10.19
CA LEU A 164 -5.95 1.13 -9.47
C LEU A 164 -6.71 0.24 -8.48
N ILE A 165 -7.64 0.79 -7.70
CA ILE A 165 -8.50 0.01 -6.79
C ILE A 165 -9.33 -1.02 -7.57
N ALA A 166 -9.85 -0.66 -8.74
CA ALA A 166 -10.57 -1.60 -9.61
C ALA A 166 -9.64 -2.74 -10.09
N ALA A 167 -8.38 -2.45 -10.41
CA ALA A 167 -7.39 -3.47 -10.73
C ALA A 167 -7.09 -4.38 -9.53
N LEU A 168 -6.97 -3.83 -8.31
CA LEU A 168 -6.79 -4.62 -7.09
C LEU A 168 -7.97 -5.59 -6.87
N ASN A 169 -9.22 -5.10 -7.00
CA ASN A 169 -10.40 -5.95 -6.86
C ASN A 169 -10.45 -7.04 -7.96
N ALA A 170 -9.98 -6.75 -9.17
CA ALA A 170 -9.88 -7.75 -10.22
C ALA A 170 -8.84 -8.85 -9.91
N CYS A 171 -7.87 -8.61 -9.01
CA CYS A 171 -6.97 -9.66 -8.54
C CYS A 171 -7.75 -10.76 -7.80
N GLU A 172 -8.75 -10.41 -6.99
CA GLU A 172 -9.54 -11.39 -6.23
C GLU A 172 -10.30 -12.36 -7.14
N ASP A 173 -10.77 -11.86 -8.29
CA ASP A 173 -11.50 -12.65 -9.28
C ASP A 173 -10.57 -13.48 -10.19
N ALA A 174 -9.25 -13.32 -10.08
CA ALA A 174 -8.31 -14.00 -10.95
C ALA A 174 -8.15 -15.47 -10.55
N GLU A 175 -8.50 -16.38 -11.47
CA GLU A 175 -8.28 -17.81 -11.25
C GLU A 175 -6.77 -18.13 -11.31
N THR A 176 -6.19 -18.50 -10.18
CA THR A 176 -4.83 -19.03 -10.10
C THR A 176 -4.83 -20.43 -9.49
N GLU A 177 -3.77 -21.22 -9.72
CA GLU A 177 -3.72 -22.61 -9.25
C GLU A 177 -3.47 -22.73 -7.74
N SER A 178 -2.86 -21.72 -7.11
CA SER A 178 -2.47 -21.79 -5.69
C SER A 178 -2.42 -20.45 -4.97
N THR A 179 -2.59 -19.32 -5.65
CA THR A 179 -2.49 -17.98 -5.05
C THR A 179 -3.88 -17.36 -4.93
N ALA A 180 -4.25 -16.95 -3.72
CA ALA A 180 -5.45 -16.17 -3.49
C ALA A 180 -5.09 -14.70 -3.25
N TYR A 181 -6.02 -13.81 -3.57
CA TYR A 181 -5.89 -12.39 -3.33
C TYR A 181 -7.06 -11.92 -2.47
N LEU A 182 -6.78 -10.98 -1.57
CA LEU A 182 -7.80 -10.32 -0.76
C LEU A 182 -7.49 -8.82 -0.70
N VAL A 183 -8.48 -8.01 -1.01
CA VAL A 183 -8.44 -6.55 -0.98
C VAL A 183 -9.14 -6.07 0.29
N GLU A 184 -8.58 -5.05 0.91
CA GLU A 184 -9.16 -4.45 2.09
C GLU A 184 -8.97 -2.93 2.10
N PRO A 185 -9.92 -2.17 2.68
CA PRO A 185 -9.71 -0.76 2.96
C PRO A 185 -8.69 -0.60 4.08
N ILE A 186 -7.89 0.46 4.01
CA ILE A 186 -6.96 0.85 5.07
C ILE A 186 -7.15 2.32 5.43
N ASP A 187 -6.95 2.65 6.70
CA ASP A 187 -7.14 4.01 7.24
C ASP A 187 -5.89 4.88 7.03
N VAL A 188 -5.48 5.02 5.76
CA VAL A 188 -4.35 5.88 5.35
C VAL A 188 -4.77 6.73 4.16
N GLY A 189 -4.81 8.05 4.35
CA GLY A 189 -5.14 9.03 3.31
C GLY A 189 -6.59 8.91 2.78
N ALA A 190 -6.86 9.46 1.60
CA ALA A 190 -8.24 9.63 1.11
C ALA A 190 -8.85 8.36 0.46
N GLN A 191 -8.03 7.46 -0.08
CA GLN A 191 -8.46 6.29 -0.86
C GLN A 191 -7.60 5.05 -0.51
N GLY A 192 -7.24 4.89 0.77
CA GLY A 192 -6.37 3.81 1.24
C GLY A 192 -6.92 2.41 0.95
N HIS A 193 -6.19 1.61 0.16
CA HIS A 193 -6.49 0.20 -0.09
C HIS A 193 -5.25 -0.67 0.00
N GLY A 194 -5.42 -1.86 0.56
CA GLY A 194 -4.42 -2.92 0.64
C GLY A 194 -4.79 -4.12 -0.24
N LEU A 195 -3.76 -4.85 -0.69
CA LEU A 195 -3.86 -6.13 -1.36
C LEU A 195 -2.97 -7.14 -0.63
N ILE A 196 -3.61 -8.18 -0.12
CA ILE A 196 -2.98 -9.38 0.41
C ILE A 196 -2.78 -10.36 -0.74
N THR A 197 -1.59 -10.93 -0.83
CA THR A 197 -1.31 -12.08 -1.70
C THR A 197 -1.04 -13.28 -0.81
N ASP A 198 -1.95 -14.25 -0.80
CA ASP A 198 -1.78 -15.53 -0.12
C ASP A 198 -1.19 -16.53 -1.12
N PHE A 199 0.07 -16.93 -0.92
CA PHE A 199 0.80 -17.75 -1.87
C PHE A 199 0.23 -19.16 -2.06
N TYR A 200 -0.57 -19.65 -1.09
CA TYR A 200 -1.04 -21.03 -1.05
C TYR A 200 -2.57 -21.17 -1.03
N GLY A 201 -3.32 -20.07 -1.13
CA GLY A 201 -4.78 -20.08 -1.12
C GLY A 201 -5.35 -20.64 0.17
N ALA A 202 -4.58 -20.56 1.25
CA ALA A 202 -4.93 -21.06 2.57
C ALA A 202 -6.17 -20.35 3.16
N ILE A 203 -6.40 -19.08 2.81
CA ILE A 203 -7.60 -18.32 3.21
C ILE A 203 -8.87 -19.04 2.74
N GLU A 204 -8.92 -19.52 1.49
CA GLU A 204 -10.08 -20.26 0.98
C GLU A 204 -10.27 -21.63 1.69
N GLY A 205 -9.17 -22.18 2.21
CA GLY A 205 -9.15 -23.37 3.06
C GLY A 205 -9.63 -23.15 4.49
N GLY A 206 -9.88 -21.90 4.88
CA GLY A 206 -10.35 -21.50 6.22
C GLY A 206 -9.24 -21.14 7.20
N GLU A 207 -8.01 -20.92 6.74
CA GLU A 207 -6.96 -20.33 7.58
C GLU A 207 -7.23 -18.85 7.84
N GLU A 208 -6.78 -18.37 9.00
CA GLU A 208 -6.84 -16.95 9.35
C GLU A 208 -5.84 -16.17 8.49
N VAL A 209 -6.27 -15.03 7.97
CA VAL A 209 -5.47 -14.16 7.07
C VAL A 209 -4.13 -13.81 7.72
N GLU A 210 -4.12 -13.62 9.03
CA GLU A 210 -2.96 -13.25 9.82
C GLU A 210 -1.88 -14.34 9.85
N ALA A 211 -2.24 -15.61 9.59
CA ALA A 211 -1.33 -16.74 9.65
C ALA A 211 -0.78 -17.16 8.28
N VAL A 212 -1.36 -16.67 7.17
CA VAL A 212 -0.98 -17.14 5.84
C VAL A 212 0.36 -16.57 5.39
N MET A 213 1.11 -17.37 4.63
CA MET A 213 2.33 -16.89 3.97
C MET A 213 1.98 -16.07 2.76
N GLY A 214 2.61 -14.91 2.63
CA GLY A 214 2.20 -13.97 1.62
C GLY A 214 2.94 -12.65 1.63
N THR A 215 2.51 -11.79 0.71
CA THR A 215 2.98 -10.42 0.58
C THR A 215 1.84 -9.43 0.77
N TYR A 216 2.20 -8.17 0.99
CA TYR A 216 1.26 -7.08 1.12
C TYR A 216 1.68 -5.90 0.27
N LEU A 217 0.70 -5.27 -0.36
CA LEU A 217 0.81 -4.03 -1.11
C LEU A 217 -0.27 -3.09 -0.62
N ALA A 218 0.03 -1.79 -0.59
CA ALA A 218 -0.94 -0.79 -0.19
C ALA A 218 -0.78 0.49 -1.02
N MET A 219 -1.88 1.18 -1.23
CA MET A 219 -1.90 2.44 -1.98
C MET A 219 -2.78 3.47 -1.29
N THR A 220 -2.51 4.75 -1.56
CA THR A 220 -3.38 5.88 -1.18
C THR A 220 -3.18 7.07 -2.11
N ARG A 221 -3.93 8.16 -1.92
CA ARG A 221 -3.90 9.36 -2.77
C ARG A 221 -4.02 10.66 -1.98
N ARG A 222 -3.11 11.61 -2.22
CA ARG A 222 -3.09 12.97 -1.64
C ARG A 222 -3.14 14.02 -2.75
N GLY A 223 -4.17 14.86 -2.78
CA GLY A 223 -4.28 15.90 -3.81
C GLY A 223 -4.14 15.31 -5.22
N SER A 224 -3.19 15.80 -6.00
CA SER A 224 -2.89 15.32 -7.35
C SER A 224 -1.97 14.09 -7.42
N VAL A 225 -1.69 13.41 -6.31
CA VAL A 225 -0.71 12.31 -6.24
C VAL A 225 -1.29 11.01 -5.74
N VAL A 226 -0.91 9.91 -6.39
CA VAL A 226 -1.16 8.53 -5.93
C VAL A 226 0.18 7.91 -5.54
N THR A 227 0.22 7.23 -4.40
CA THR A 227 1.40 6.46 -3.95
C THR A 227 1.02 5.01 -3.67
N LEU A 228 1.95 4.11 -3.94
CA LEU A 228 1.87 2.67 -3.72
C LEU A 228 3.15 2.19 -3.07
N VAL A 229 3.01 1.41 -2.01
CA VAL A 229 4.11 0.76 -1.28
C VAL A 229 3.84 -0.73 -1.23
N SER A 230 4.86 -1.55 -1.46
CA SER A 230 4.74 -3.00 -1.29
C SER A 230 5.99 -3.61 -0.67
N ALA A 231 5.78 -4.80 -0.13
CA ALA A 231 6.80 -5.72 0.31
C ALA A 231 6.66 -7.00 -0.53
N GLU A 232 7.48 -7.15 -1.55
CA GLU A 232 7.46 -8.25 -2.51
C GLU A 232 8.41 -9.37 -2.10
N GLY A 233 8.06 -10.61 -2.44
CA GLY A 233 8.90 -11.78 -2.20
C GLY A 233 9.09 -12.16 -0.73
N GLY A 234 9.97 -13.14 -0.53
CA GLY A 234 10.25 -13.76 0.76
C GLY A 234 9.14 -14.64 1.33
N GLU A 235 9.45 -15.33 2.43
CA GLU A 235 8.52 -16.21 3.15
C GLU A 235 7.92 -15.50 4.37
N GLY A 236 7.45 -14.26 4.15
CA GLY A 236 6.79 -13.47 5.18
C GLY A 236 5.39 -14.01 5.51
N ILE A 237 4.96 -13.80 6.75
CA ILE A 237 3.56 -13.96 7.15
C ILE A 237 2.85 -12.63 6.87
N VAL A 238 1.61 -12.70 6.38
CA VAL A 238 0.81 -11.53 6.00
C VAL A 238 0.63 -10.55 7.15
N ASP A 239 0.41 -11.01 8.39
CA ASP A 239 0.23 -10.14 9.56
C ASP A 239 1.40 -9.14 9.74
N THR A 240 2.63 -9.66 9.79
CA THR A 240 3.83 -8.82 9.95
C THR A 240 4.05 -7.92 8.73
N THR A 241 3.88 -8.47 7.54
CA THR A 241 4.12 -7.72 6.29
C THR A 241 3.11 -6.60 6.09
N ARG A 242 1.85 -6.83 6.47
CA ARG A 242 0.77 -5.84 6.45
C ARG A 242 1.08 -4.67 7.37
N VAL A 243 1.47 -4.93 8.62
CA VAL A 243 1.81 -3.88 9.59
C VAL A 243 2.94 -3.00 9.04
N ASP A 244 4.02 -3.62 8.56
CA ASP A 244 5.16 -2.91 8.01
C ASP A 244 4.78 -2.04 6.81
N VAL A 245 4.01 -2.58 5.86
CA VAL A 245 3.62 -1.84 4.65
C VAL A 245 2.65 -0.70 4.96
N VAL A 246 1.70 -0.88 5.89
CA VAL A 246 0.80 0.19 6.31
C VAL A 246 1.58 1.32 7.02
N GLU A 247 2.56 1.00 7.85
CA GLU A 247 3.44 2.00 8.46
C GLU A 247 4.25 2.76 7.39
N ARG A 248 4.83 2.03 6.43
CA ARG A 248 5.57 2.63 5.31
C ARG A 248 4.67 3.51 4.43
N LEU A 249 3.42 3.12 4.20
CA LEU A 249 2.45 3.92 3.45
C LEU A 249 2.09 5.21 4.21
N GLY A 250 1.92 5.14 5.54
CA GLY A 250 1.73 6.32 6.39
C GLY A 250 2.92 7.29 6.31
N ALA A 251 4.16 6.76 6.35
CA ALA A 251 5.34 7.57 6.16
C ALA A 251 5.41 8.19 4.75
N ALA A 252 5.04 7.43 3.71
CA ALA A 252 4.98 7.94 2.34
C ALA A 252 3.92 9.04 2.20
N TRP A 253 2.75 8.87 2.83
CA TRP A 253 1.67 9.84 2.85
C TRP A 253 2.09 11.22 3.40
N ASP A 254 2.85 11.21 4.48
CA ASP A 254 3.36 12.43 5.11
C ASP A 254 4.34 13.19 4.20
N LEU A 255 5.06 12.49 3.31
CA LEU A 255 5.94 13.12 2.32
C LEU A 255 5.17 13.87 1.21
N LEU A 256 3.86 13.62 1.07
CA LEU A 256 3.04 14.18 -0.01
C LEU A 256 2.37 15.53 0.34
N CYS A 257 2.67 16.15 1.49
CA CYS A 257 2.06 17.42 1.92
C CYS A 257 2.04 18.51 0.82
N GLY A 258 3.11 18.58 0.02
CA GLY A 258 3.31 19.62 -1.01
C GLY A 258 2.43 19.48 -2.25
N TYR A 259 1.59 18.45 -2.35
CA TYR A 259 0.70 18.20 -3.50
C TYR A 259 -0.77 18.56 -3.24
N THR A 260 -1.04 19.21 -2.11
CA THR A 260 -2.36 19.73 -1.77
C THR A 260 -2.29 21.21 -1.51
N ASP A 261 -3.27 21.97 -2.01
CA ASP A 261 -3.39 23.41 -1.77
C ASP A 261 -3.57 23.74 -0.27
N GLU A 262 -4.12 22.80 0.50
CA GLU A 262 -4.31 22.90 1.95
C GLU A 262 -3.03 22.60 2.75
N GLY A 263 -2.00 22.03 2.12
CA GLY A 263 -0.77 21.60 2.75
C GLY A 263 -0.95 20.49 3.81
N CYS A 264 -0.05 20.53 4.79
CA CYS A 264 -0.12 19.88 6.10
C CYS A 264 -0.22 21.01 7.14
#